data_AF-Q4N1T8-F1
#
_entry.id   AF-Q4N1T8-F1
#
_cell.length_a   1.000
_cell.length_b   1.000
_cell.length_c   1.000
_cell.angle_alpha   90.00
_cell.angle_beta   90.00
_cell.angle_gamma   90.00
#
_symmetry.space_group_name_H-M   'P 1'
#
loop_
_entity.id
_entity.type
_entity.pdbx_description
1 polymer ?
#
loop_
_entity_poly.entity_id
_entity_poly.type
_entity_poly.pdbx_seq_one_letter_code
_entity_poly.pdbx_strand_id
1 'polypeptide(L)'
;MRVLALLSTFTVIISSIFFPILVESIEDGVNLWTIAKHIDVPTLSRFLAFRNFLSSENYELQPKFRQGWIYKSKLLDNWTRRLGMYGYGISVINSRGDGNCLFYALRTVLHLNNITNKDLLGYLNPDLDPAVEVAVRGLLEGDELISVLDLKRISHIFWLGFDPNDDESYQLGDMEALKAKIEHMSEIQPAVQDSDGNLGVVAGMLIAGLNMIGFRQRMETESDKRAVAQDLFKAMEEKIPQRFGDHVDIRHLQFTFQMTVLLFNREKTEINCMTKHYDYNPKFIMTIYYSDNSHYDVVGIYRLGTQDPSQIKTMFQINEIPMPLIMFISEDCNST
;
A
#
# COMPACT_ATOMS: atom_id res chain seq x y z
N MET A 1 -34.85 -26.92 -12.19
CA MET A 1 -34.47 -27.88 -11.12
C MET A 1 -33.57 -29.04 -11.57
N ARG A 2 -33.64 -29.56 -12.81
CA ARG A 2 -32.75 -30.67 -13.24
C ARG A 2 -31.29 -30.29 -13.52
N VAL A 3 -30.99 -29.02 -13.82
CA VAL A 3 -29.62 -28.54 -14.11
C VAL A 3 -28.80 -28.28 -12.84
N LEU A 4 -29.41 -27.81 -11.75
CA LEU A 4 -28.73 -27.58 -10.47
C LEU A 4 -28.34 -28.87 -9.75
N ALA A 5 -29.14 -29.94 -9.90
CA ALA A 5 -28.82 -31.25 -9.34
C ALA A 5 -27.66 -31.95 -10.07
N LEU A 6 -27.51 -31.68 -11.37
CA LEU A 6 -26.41 -32.19 -12.21
C LEU A 6 -25.09 -31.47 -11.90
N LEU A 7 -25.12 -30.15 -11.69
CA LEU A 7 -23.93 -29.40 -11.29
C LEU A 7 -23.44 -29.82 -9.89
N SER A 8 -24.32 -29.97 -8.89
CA SER A 8 -23.91 -30.38 -7.54
C SER A 8 -23.42 -31.82 -7.45
N THR A 9 -23.99 -32.75 -8.22
CA THR A 9 -23.46 -34.12 -8.31
C THR A 9 -22.16 -34.18 -9.10
N PHE A 10 -21.96 -33.34 -10.12
CA PHE A 10 -20.69 -33.28 -10.86
C PHE A 10 -19.55 -32.72 -10.00
N THR A 11 -19.79 -31.68 -9.17
CA THR A 11 -18.78 -31.19 -8.23
C THR A 11 -18.48 -32.19 -7.12
N VAL A 12 -19.49 -32.92 -6.62
CA VAL A 12 -19.30 -33.98 -5.61
C VAL A 12 -18.54 -35.17 -6.19
N ILE A 13 -18.82 -35.60 -7.42
CA ILE A 13 -18.08 -36.68 -8.11
C ILE A 13 -16.62 -36.26 -8.37
N ILE A 14 -16.36 -35.01 -8.76
CA ILE A 14 -14.99 -34.50 -8.92
C ILE A 14 -14.26 -34.40 -7.56
N SER A 15 -14.93 -33.98 -6.50
CA SER A 15 -14.28 -33.84 -5.19
C SER A 15 -14.14 -35.14 -4.39
N SER A 16 -14.95 -36.17 -4.66
CA SER A 16 -14.90 -37.45 -3.92
C SER A 16 -14.29 -38.61 -4.70
N ILE A 17 -14.27 -38.56 -6.04
CA ILE A 17 -13.65 -39.60 -6.88
C ILE A 17 -12.36 -39.08 -7.51
N PHE A 18 -12.36 -37.87 -8.08
CA PHE A 18 -11.13 -37.34 -8.67
C PHE A 18 -10.13 -36.88 -7.64
N PHE A 19 -10.53 -36.38 -6.46
CA PHE A 19 -9.55 -35.91 -5.47
C PHE A 19 -8.68 -37.04 -4.88
N PRO A 20 -9.22 -38.22 -4.48
CA PRO A 20 -8.40 -39.36 -4.07
C PRO A 20 -7.54 -39.91 -5.20
N ILE A 21 -8.09 -40.01 -6.42
CA ILE A 21 -7.35 -40.45 -7.61
C ILE A 21 -6.25 -39.44 -7.97
N LEU A 22 -6.49 -38.14 -7.82
CA LEU A 22 -5.50 -37.09 -8.05
C LEU A 22 -4.38 -37.19 -7.02
N VAL A 23 -4.72 -37.41 -5.74
CA VAL A 23 -3.76 -37.58 -4.64
C VAL A 23 -2.93 -38.86 -4.79
N GLU A 24 -3.53 -40.01 -5.14
CA GLU A 24 -2.80 -41.24 -5.49
C GLU A 24 -1.94 -41.06 -6.77
N SER A 25 -2.48 -40.37 -7.79
CA SER A 25 -1.76 -40.14 -9.06
C SER A 25 -0.55 -39.21 -8.94
N ILE A 26 -0.53 -38.39 -7.89
CA ILE A 26 0.55 -37.47 -7.56
C ILE A 26 1.75 -38.26 -7.00
N GLU A 27 1.54 -39.42 -6.36
CA GLU A 27 2.62 -40.28 -5.87
C GLU A 27 3.36 -41.02 -7.00
N ASP A 28 2.65 -41.44 -8.05
CA ASP A 28 3.20 -42.35 -9.07
C ASP A 28 3.89 -41.70 -10.28
N GLY A 29 3.97 -40.36 -10.37
CA GLY A 29 4.77 -39.62 -11.37
C GLY A 29 4.34 -39.73 -12.85
N VAL A 30 3.73 -40.84 -13.27
CA VAL A 30 3.33 -41.17 -14.66
C VAL A 30 2.02 -40.46 -15.04
N ASN A 31 1.12 -40.21 -14.10
CA ASN A 31 -0.18 -39.57 -14.37
C ASN A 31 -0.12 -38.03 -14.46
N LEU A 32 0.91 -37.40 -13.87
CA LEU A 32 1.14 -35.95 -13.98
C LEU A 32 1.40 -35.51 -15.43
N TRP A 33 2.04 -36.35 -16.24
CA TRP A 33 2.37 -36.04 -17.63
C TRP A 33 1.14 -36.00 -18.54
N THR A 34 0.16 -36.88 -18.27
CA THR A 34 -1.11 -36.94 -19.03
C THR A 34 -2.02 -35.76 -18.68
N ILE A 35 -2.04 -35.36 -17.41
CA ILE A 35 -2.76 -34.18 -16.92
C ILE A 35 -2.11 -32.89 -17.45
N ALA A 36 -0.77 -32.81 -17.44
CA ALA A 36 0.00 -31.65 -17.92
C ALA A 36 -0.27 -31.28 -19.39
N LYS A 37 -0.70 -32.24 -20.23
CA LYS A 37 -1.05 -31.97 -21.64
C LYS A 37 -2.35 -31.18 -21.81
N HIS A 38 -3.21 -31.14 -20.80
CA HIS A 38 -4.57 -30.58 -20.89
C HIS A 38 -4.81 -29.44 -19.89
N ILE A 39 -3.75 -29.05 -19.18
CA ILE A 39 -3.77 -27.99 -18.20
C ILE A 39 -2.87 -26.86 -18.70
N ASP A 40 -3.35 -25.62 -18.67
CA ASP A 40 -2.51 -24.46 -19.01
C ASP A 40 -1.31 -24.34 -18.05
N VAL A 41 -0.23 -23.73 -18.54
CA VAL A 41 1.03 -23.59 -17.78
C VAL A 41 0.81 -22.96 -16.39
N PRO A 42 0.00 -21.91 -16.21
CA PRO A 42 -0.34 -21.37 -14.89
C PRO A 42 -0.97 -22.40 -13.95
N THR A 43 -1.95 -23.15 -14.42
CA THR A 43 -2.69 -24.15 -13.64
C THR A 43 -1.79 -25.34 -13.31
N LEU A 44 -0.94 -25.79 -14.23
CA LEU A 44 0.03 -26.86 -13.98
C LEU A 44 1.08 -26.42 -12.95
N SER A 45 1.54 -25.17 -13.04
CA SER A 45 2.46 -24.57 -12.07
C SER A 45 1.83 -24.51 -10.68
N ARG A 46 0.55 -24.14 -10.59
CA ARG A 46 -0.23 -24.18 -9.34
C ARG A 46 -0.34 -25.59 -8.76
N PHE A 47 -0.61 -26.60 -9.58
CA PHE A 47 -0.70 -27.99 -9.13
C PHE A 47 0.64 -28.54 -8.63
N LEU A 48 1.73 -28.30 -9.35
CA LEU A 48 3.07 -28.73 -8.94
C LEU A 48 3.50 -28.03 -7.64
N ALA A 49 3.21 -26.74 -7.52
CA ALA A 49 3.57 -25.97 -6.35
C ALA A 49 2.65 -26.30 -5.14
N PHE A 50 1.37 -26.65 -5.37
CA PHE A 50 0.47 -27.22 -4.35
C PHE A 50 0.92 -28.60 -3.87
N ARG A 51 1.38 -29.48 -4.77
CA ARG A 51 2.00 -30.77 -4.40
C ARG A 51 3.21 -30.56 -3.51
N ASN A 52 4.11 -29.65 -3.88
CA ASN A 52 5.29 -29.34 -3.08
C ASN A 52 4.92 -28.72 -1.72
N PHE A 53 3.85 -27.93 -1.67
CA PHE A 53 3.31 -27.37 -0.43
C PHE A 53 2.75 -28.43 0.52
N LEU A 54 2.08 -29.46 -0.01
CA LEU A 54 1.51 -30.57 0.77
C LEU A 54 2.54 -31.62 1.19
N SER A 55 3.53 -31.92 0.34
CA SER A 55 4.52 -32.99 0.55
C SER A 55 5.71 -32.60 1.43
N SER A 56 5.88 -31.32 1.74
CA SER A 56 6.93 -30.86 2.66
C SER A 56 6.50 -31.07 4.12
N GLU A 57 6.72 -32.28 4.65
CA GLU A 57 6.32 -32.65 6.02
C GLU A 57 7.12 -31.94 7.13
N ASN A 58 8.18 -31.18 6.82
CA ASN A 58 9.08 -30.59 7.82
C ASN A 58 9.43 -29.11 7.55
N TYR A 59 8.44 -28.25 7.33
CA TYR A 59 8.66 -26.81 7.54
C TYR A 59 8.22 -26.44 8.95
N GLU A 60 9.14 -25.92 9.77
CA GLU A 60 8.75 -25.22 11.00
C GLU A 60 7.74 -24.12 10.62
N LEU A 61 6.45 -24.36 10.89
CA LEU A 61 5.33 -23.46 10.56
C LEU A 61 5.35 -22.15 11.36
N GLN A 62 6.32 -22.01 12.26
CA GLN A 62 6.61 -20.83 13.03
C GLN A 62 8.13 -20.78 13.24
N PRO A 63 8.89 -20.20 12.31
CA PRO A 63 10.27 -19.90 12.62
C PRO A 63 10.32 -18.93 13.82
N LYS A 64 11.13 -19.28 14.83
CA LYS A 64 11.26 -18.53 16.10
C LYS A 64 12.07 -17.26 15.89
N PHE A 65 11.52 -16.29 15.19
CA PHE A 65 12.24 -15.06 14.92
C PHE A 65 12.06 -14.03 16.03
N ARG A 66 13.18 -13.51 16.53
CA ARG A 66 13.22 -12.29 17.37
C ARG A 66 12.93 -11.07 16.46
N GLN A 67 12.35 -10.00 17.02
CA GLN A 67 12.03 -8.68 16.37
C GLN A 67 10.57 -8.39 15.99
N GLY A 68 9.56 -8.93 16.69
CA GLY A 68 8.17 -8.42 16.59
C GLY A 68 7.35 -8.85 15.37
N TRP A 69 7.93 -9.69 14.50
CA TRP A 69 7.21 -10.36 13.41
C TRP A 69 6.19 -11.37 13.94
N ILE A 70 4.96 -11.30 13.44
CA ILE A 70 3.86 -12.21 13.72
C ILE A 70 3.63 -13.09 12.49
N TYR A 71 3.84 -14.40 12.65
CA TYR A 71 3.59 -15.39 11.61
C TYR A 71 2.10 -15.75 11.57
N LYS A 72 1.53 -15.74 10.36
CA LYS A 72 0.18 -16.23 10.12
C LYS A 72 0.27 -17.71 9.77
N SER A 73 -0.52 -18.55 10.45
CA SER A 73 -0.53 -19.99 10.22
C SER A 73 -1.15 -20.33 8.86
N LYS A 74 -0.52 -21.28 8.14
CA LYS A 74 -1.01 -21.81 6.84
C LYS A 74 -2.46 -22.30 6.87
N LEU A 75 -2.94 -22.74 8.02
CA LEU A 75 -4.27 -23.32 8.15
C LEU A 75 -5.38 -22.31 8.49
N LEU A 76 -5.03 -21.10 8.93
CA LEU A 76 -6.00 -20.14 9.47
C LEU A 76 -6.13 -18.87 8.62
N ASP A 77 -5.11 -18.55 7.83
CA ASP A 77 -5.03 -17.29 7.10
C ASP A 77 -5.01 -17.52 5.59
N ASN A 78 -5.93 -16.88 4.87
CA ASN A 78 -6.14 -17.08 3.44
C ASN A 78 -4.94 -16.61 2.61
N TRP A 79 -4.23 -15.56 3.04
CA TRP A 79 -3.01 -15.11 2.38
C TRP A 79 -1.90 -16.14 2.46
N THR A 80 -1.75 -16.75 3.63
CA THR A 80 -0.75 -17.79 3.85
C THR A 80 -1.02 -19.01 2.94
N ARG A 81 -2.29 -19.33 2.68
CA ARG A 81 -2.65 -20.36 1.69
C ARG A 81 -2.31 -19.92 0.26
N ARG A 82 -2.76 -18.71 -0.15
CA ARG A 82 -2.57 -18.19 -1.51
C ARG A 82 -1.08 -18.11 -1.89
N LEU A 83 -0.24 -17.56 -1.02
CA LEU A 83 1.22 -17.49 -1.22
C LEU A 83 1.90 -18.86 -1.03
N GLY A 84 1.42 -19.66 -0.06
CA GLY A 84 1.94 -20.98 0.26
C GLY A 84 1.94 -21.92 -0.93
N MET A 85 0.90 -21.85 -1.77
CA MET A 85 0.81 -22.60 -3.02
C MET A 85 2.00 -22.38 -3.94
N TYR A 86 2.77 -21.31 -3.81
CA TYR A 86 3.92 -20.99 -4.66
C TYR A 86 5.26 -21.04 -3.91
N GLY A 87 5.30 -21.63 -2.71
CA GLY A 87 6.52 -21.72 -1.91
C GLY A 87 6.87 -20.44 -1.15
N TYR A 88 5.91 -19.53 -0.94
CA TYR A 88 6.10 -18.30 -0.17
C TYR A 88 5.21 -18.25 1.07
N GLY A 89 5.60 -17.44 2.05
CA GLY A 89 4.82 -17.13 3.25
C GLY A 89 4.67 -15.62 3.44
N ILE A 90 3.74 -15.26 4.34
CA ILE A 90 3.49 -13.88 4.77
C ILE A 90 3.71 -13.77 6.28
N SER A 91 4.31 -12.66 6.70
CA SER A 91 4.48 -12.26 8.09
C SER A 91 4.05 -10.81 8.26
N VAL A 92 3.63 -10.44 9.48
CA VAL A 92 3.09 -9.10 9.76
C VAL A 92 3.80 -8.47 10.95
N ILE A 93 4.09 -7.17 10.91
CA ILE A 93 4.40 -6.38 12.12
C ILE A 93 3.24 -5.42 12.35
N ASN A 94 2.62 -5.52 13.52
CA ASN A 94 1.50 -4.66 13.87
C ASN A 94 1.96 -3.22 14.07
N SER A 95 1.32 -2.29 13.38
CA SER A 95 1.49 -0.87 13.63
C SER A 95 0.65 -0.44 14.83
N ARG A 96 0.98 0.72 15.42
CA ARG A 96 0.15 1.29 16.49
C ARG A 96 -1.23 1.67 15.94
N GLY A 97 -2.29 1.23 16.62
CA GLY A 97 -3.68 1.56 16.30
C GLY A 97 -4.15 2.92 16.84
N ASP A 98 -3.31 3.95 16.75
CA ASP A 98 -3.59 5.31 17.22
C ASP A 98 -4.06 6.26 16.10
N GLY A 99 -4.43 5.69 14.95
CA GLY A 99 -4.79 6.42 13.73
C GLY A 99 -3.62 6.76 12.82
N ASN A 100 -2.39 6.68 13.31
CA ASN A 100 -1.18 6.92 12.52
C ASN A 100 -0.64 5.66 11.85
N CYS A 101 -1.38 4.55 11.94
CA CYS A 101 -0.94 3.22 11.51
C CYS A 101 -0.39 3.18 10.08
N LEU A 102 -0.98 3.91 9.12
CA LEU A 102 -0.44 4.02 7.76
C LEU A 102 1.00 4.52 7.75
N PHE A 103 1.25 5.69 8.33
CA PHE A 103 2.57 6.32 8.31
C PHE A 103 3.58 5.53 9.14
N TYR A 104 3.15 4.92 10.24
CA TYR A 104 4.00 4.00 10.99
C TYR A 104 4.38 2.78 10.15
N ALA A 105 3.45 2.20 9.39
CA ALA A 105 3.73 1.06 8.52
C ALA A 105 4.74 1.45 7.43
N LEU A 106 4.50 2.56 6.72
CA LEU A 106 5.40 3.07 5.68
C LEU A 106 6.80 3.37 6.22
N ARG A 107 6.90 4.12 7.34
CA ARG A 107 8.17 4.38 8.02
C ARG A 107 8.89 3.08 8.39
N THR A 108 8.16 2.12 8.96
CA THR A 108 8.75 0.86 9.39
C THR A 108 9.28 0.06 8.20
N VAL A 109 8.58 0.03 7.07
CA VAL A 109 9.08 -0.59 5.83
C VAL A 109 10.39 0.08 5.40
N LEU A 110 10.43 1.42 5.32
CA LEU A 110 11.65 2.16 4.95
C LEU A 110 12.83 1.86 5.88
N HIS A 111 12.58 1.86 7.19
CA HIS A 111 13.61 1.63 8.21
C HIS A 111 14.12 0.19 8.19
N LEU A 112 13.25 -0.80 8.01
CA LEU A 112 13.65 -2.20 7.89
C LEU A 112 14.54 -2.46 6.67
N ASN A 113 14.44 -1.63 5.63
CA ASN A 113 15.27 -1.71 4.43
C ASN A 113 16.44 -0.70 4.43
N ASN A 114 16.69 -0.02 5.56
CA ASN A 114 17.73 1.01 5.71
C ASN A 114 17.66 2.12 4.65
N ILE A 115 16.46 2.48 4.19
CA ILE A 115 16.29 3.59 3.25
C ILE A 115 16.43 4.91 4.02
N THR A 116 17.48 5.66 3.69
CA THR A 116 17.79 6.97 4.25
C THR A 116 17.07 8.09 3.48
N ASN A 117 17.05 9.29 4.05
CA ASN A 117 16.56 10.49 3.37
C ASN A 117 17.28 10.71 2.03
N LYS A 118 18.60 10.51 1.96
CA LYS A 118 19.37 10.59 0.72
C LYS A 118 18.93 9.56 -0.33
N ASP A 119 18.60 8.34 0.08
CA ASP A 119 18.06 7.34 -0.83
C ASP A 119 16.71 7.78 -1.38
N LEU A 120 15.82 8.31 -0.52
CA LEU A 120 14.52 8.87 -0.93
C LEU A 120 14.67 10.05 -1.88
N LEU A 121 15.66 10.92 -1.67
CA LEU A 121 15.99 12.01 -2.59
C LEU A 121 16.41 11.49 -3.98
N GLY A 122 17.06 10.32 -4.04
CA GLY A 122 17.37 9.62 -5.28
C GLY A 122 16.16 8.99 -5.97
N TYR A 123 15.05 8.84 -5.26
CA TYR A 123 13.78 8.33 -5.77
C TYR A 123 12.75 9.42 -6.06
N LEU A 124 13.10 10.70 -5.94
CA LEU A 124 12.20 11.79 -6.29
C LEU A 124 11.78 11.68 -7.76
N ASN A 125 10.48 11.81 -7.98
CA ASN A 125 9.92 11.75 -9.31
C ASN A 125 10.34 12.99 -10.12
N PRO A 126 10.93 12.81 -11.32
CA PRO A 126 11.35 13.93 -12.16
C PRO A 126 10.19 14.81 -12.66
N ASP A 127 8.95 14.32 -12.59
CA ASP A 127 7.74 15.06 -12.97
C ASP A 127 7.11 15.82 -11.79
N LEU A 128 7.79 15.93 -10.65
CA LEU A 128 7.34 16.76 -9.53
C LEU A 128 7.34 18.24 -9.94
N ASP A 129 6.33 18.98 -9.47
CA ASP A 129 6.34 20.43 -9.57
C ASP A 129 7.61 20.98 -8.89
N PRO A 130 8.37 21.90 -9.52
CA PRO A 130 9.66 22.37 -8.99
C PRO A 130 9.57 22.90 -7.56
N ALA A 131 8.46 23.56 -7.21
CA ALA A 131 8.20 24.07 -5.87
C ALA A 131 8.06 22.94 -4.82
N VAL A 132 7.39 21.85 -5.17
CA VAL A 132 7.27 20.66 -4.31
C VAL A 132 8.63 19.97 -4.18
N GLU A 133 9.37 19.83 -5.29
CA GLU A 133 10.69 19.21 -5.28
C GLU A 133 11.64 19.92 -4.31
N VAL A 134 11.75 21.25 -4.41
CA VAL A 134 12.60 22.07 -3.54
C VAL A 134 12.21 21.90 -2.07
N ALA A 135 10.91 21.98 -1.75
CA ALA A 135 10.43 21.83 -0.39
C ALA A 135 10.72 20.43 0.19
N VAL A 136 10.51 19.37 -0.59
CA VAL A 136 10.81 17.99 -0.17
C VAL A 136 12.32 17.79 -0.01
N ARG A 137 13.14 18.38 -0.88
CA ARG A 137 14.61 18.37 -0.74
C ARG A 137 15.08 19.04 0.53
N GLY A 138 14.56 20.22 0.85
CA GLY A 138 14.87 20.94 2.09
C GLY A 138 14.43 20.18 3.33
N LEU A 139 13.26 19.54 3.31
CA LEU A 139 12.77 18.73 4.43
C LEU A 139 13.63 17.49 4.71
N LEU A 140 14.18 16.88 3.66
CA LEU A 140 14.95 15.63 3.74
C LEU A 140 16.47 15.88 3.73
N GLU A 141 16.93 17.07 4.09
CA GLU A 141 18.36 17.38 4.10
C GLU A 141 19.10 16.50 5.13
N GLY A 142 20.12 15.77 4.67
CA GLY A 142 20.93 14.86 5.49
C GLY A 142 20.72 13.37 5.20
N ASP A 143 21.42 12.52 5.97
CA ASP A 143 21.42 11.05 5.83
C ASP A 143 20.56 10.36 6.93
N GLU A 144 19.66 11.11 7.57
CA GLU A 144 18.78 10.57 8.61
C GLU A 144 17.71 9.63 8.04
N LEU A 145 17.09 8.82 8.90
CA LEU A 145 15.95 8.00 8.51
C LEU A 145 14.65 8.82 8.64
N ILE A 146 13.79 8.75 7.62
CA ILE A 146 12.55 9.52 7.58
C ILE A 146 11.63 9.27 8.79
N SER A 147 10.99 10.32 9.30
CA SER A 147 10.03 10.23 10.39
C SER A 147 8.58 10.12 9.91
N VAL A 148 7.66 9.79 10.82
CA VAL A 148 6.22 9.83 10.55
C VAL A 148 5.74 11.25 10.23
N LEU A 149 6.33 12.25 10.89
CA LEU A 149 5.95 13.65 10.69
C LEU A 149 6.39 14.12 9.31
N ASP A 150 7.58 13.72 8.85
CA ASP A 150 8.09 14.08 7.53
C ASP A 150 7.18 13.52 6.42
N LEU A 151 6.81 12.24 6.51
CA LEU A 151 5.88 11.62 5.55
C LEU A 151 4.54 12.37 5.47
N LYS A 152 4.01 12.81 6.61
CA LYS A 152 2.77 13.59 6.65
C LYS A 152 2.93 14.98 6.05
N ARG A 153 4.04 15.64 6.36
CA ARG A 153 4.35 16.98 5.87
C ARG A 153 4.60 16.98 4.36
N ILE A 154 5.23 15.94 3.82
CA ILE A 154 5.36 15.74 2.36
C ILE A 154 3.99 15.68 1.70
N SER A 155 3.02 14.94 2.27
CA SER A 155 1.65 14.93 1.75
C SER A 155 0.99 16.32 1.79
N HIS A 156 1.27 17.13 2.81
CA HIS A 156 0.77 18.51 2.92
C HIS A 156 1.40 19.42 1.86
N ILE A 157 2.73 19.39 1.73
CA ILE A 157 3.48 20.13 0.70
C ILE A 157 2.93 19.79 -0.68
N PHE A 158 2.71 18.50 -0.97
CA PHE A 158 2.15 18.06 -2.25
C PHE A 158 0.70 18.56 -2.45
N TRP A 159 -0.13 18.50 -1.40
CA TRP A 159 -1.51 19.00 -1.49
C TRP A 159 -1.56 20.50 -1.78
N LEU A 160 -0.73 21.32 -1.10
CA LEU A 160 -0.62 22.75 -1.41
C LEU A 160 -0.03 22.97 -2.81
N GLY A 161 1.03 22.26 -3.13
CA GLY A 161 1.87 22.45 -4.33
C GLY A 161 3.19 23.19 -4.05
N PHE A 162 3.46 23.57 -2.79
CA PHE A 162 4.71 24.23 -2.33
C PHE A 162 4.73 24.29 -0.79
N ASP A 163 5.88 24.61 -0.18
CA ASP A 163 5.96 25.00 1.25
C ASP A 163 5.98 26.54 1.36
N PRO A 164 4.95 27.18 1.94
CA PRO A 164 4.87 28.64 2.05
C PRO A 164 5.87 29.26 3.05
N ASN A 165 6.50 28.44 3.89
CA ASN A 165 7.53 28.86 4.84
C ASN A 165 8.94 28.79 4.25
N ASP A 166 9.13 28.06 3.16
CA ASP A 166 10.38 28.01 2.42
C ASP A 166 10.37 29.06 1.30
N ASP A 167 11.34 29.96 1.31
CA ASP A 167 11.38 31.09 0.36
C ASP A 167 11.54 30.63 -1.09
N GLU A 168 12.34 29.59 -1.33
CA GLU A 168 12.64 29.10 -2.68
C GLU A 168 11.44 28.33 -3.25
N SER A 169 10.85 27.42 -2.48
CA SER A 169 9.61 26.72 -2.81
C SER A 169 8.46 27.69 -3.07
N TYR A 170 8.27 28.69 -2.20
CA TYR A 170 7.22 29.69 -2.37
C TYR A 170 7.35 30.48 -3.68
N GLN A 171 8.57 30.87 -4.06
CA GLN A 171 8.81 31.62 -5.31
C GLN A 171 8.47 30.81 -6.57
N LEU A 172 8.58 29.49 -6.50
CA LEU A 172 8.25 28.57 -7.58
C LEU A 172 6.78 28.11 -7.55
N GLY A 173 6.07 28.36 -6.44
CA GLY A 173 4.73 27.86 -6.19
C GLY A 173 3.65 28.51 -7.06
N ASP A 174 2.67 27.73 -7.48
CA ASP A 174 1.49 28.23 -8.21
C ASP A 174 0.37 28.63 -7.23
N MET A 175 0.31 29.92 -6.92
CA MET A 175 -0.71 30.47 -6.03
C MET A 175 -2.12 30.43 -6.63
N GLU A 176 -2.27 30.47 -7.96
CA GLU A 176 -3.58 30.37 -8.60
C GLU A 176 -4.10 28.93 -8.55
N ALA A 177 -3.21 27.93 -8.69
CA ALA A 177 -3.56 26.53 -8.46
C ALA A 177 -3.99 26.28 -7.00
N LEU A 178 -3.28 26.85 -6.02
CA LEU A 178 -3.71 26.77 -4.62
C LEU A 178 -5.08 27.43 -4.40
N LYS A 179 -5.28 28.62 -4.97
CA LYS A 179 -6.57 29.33 -4.91
C LYS A 179 -7.70 28.48 -5.51
N ALA A 180 -7.50 27.87 -6.67
CA ALA A 180 -8.49 27.00 -7.31
C ALA A 180 -8.81 25.76 -6.46
N LYS A 181 -7.80 25.14 -5.81
CA LYS A 181 -8.02 24.03 -4.85
C LYS A 181 -8.87 24.48 -3.66
N ILE A 182 -8.54 25.64 -3.07
CA ILE A 182 -9.30 26.21 -1.94
C ILE A 182 -10.74 26.51 -2.36
N GLU A 183 -10.93 27.09 -3.54
CA GLU A 183 -12.24 27.43 -4.09
C GLU A 183 -13.10 26.18 -4.28
N HIS A 184 -12.56 25.14 -4.93
CA HIS A 184 -13.23 23.86 -5.09
C HIS A 184 -13.62 23.23 -3.74
N MET A 185 -12.71 23.23 -2.76
CA MET A 185 -12.99 22.68 -1.44
C MET A 185 -14.02 23.49 -0.66
N SER A 186 -14.06 24.81 -0.85
CA SER A 186 -15.07 25.68 -0.25
C SER A 186 -16.48 25.40 -0.80
N GLU A 187 -16.60 25.03 -2.07
CA GLU A 187 -17.88 24.75 -2.72
C GLU A 187 -18.50 23.44 -2.22
N ILE A 188 -17.67 22.44 -1.92
CA ILE A 188 -18.16 21.16 -1.39
C ILE A 188 -18.40 21.20 0.12
N GLN A 189 -17.76 22.10 0.87
CA GLN A 189 -17.83 22.16 2.34
C GLN A 189 -19.26 22.13 2.89
N PRO A 190 -20.24 22.88 2.37
CA PRO A 190 -21.62 22.83 2.87
C PRO A 190 -22.26 21.44 2.84
N ALA A 191 -21.82 20.56 1.92
CA ALA A 191 -22.35 19.21 1.77
C ALA A 191 -21.65 18.18 2.67
N VAL A 192 -20.43 18.46 3.13
CA VAL A 192 -19.58 17.50 3.86
C VAL A 192 -19.07 18.04 5.20
N GLN A 193 -19.66 19.11 5.71
CA GLN A 193 -19.21 19.78 6.92
C GLN A 193 -19.39 18.93 8.20
N ASP A 194 -18.50 19.16 9.17
CA ASP A 194 -18.64 18.67 10.54
C ASP A 194 -19.63 19.52 11.36
N SER A 195 -19.78 19.21 12.64
CA SER A 195 -20.68 19.92 13.56
C SER A 195 -20.31 21.40 13.76
N ASP A 196 -19.06 21.76 13.51
CA ASP A 196 -18.52 23.11 13.69
C ASP A 196 -18.57 23.91 12.39
N GLY A 197 -19.11 23.32 11.31
CA GLY A 197 -19.21 23.94 10.00
C GLY A 197 -17.90 23.92 9.21
N ASN A 198 -16.88 23.19 9.66
CA ASN A 198 -15.62 23.00 8.92
C ASN A 198 -15.71 21.77 8.02
N LEU A 199 -14.72 21.52 7.16
CA LEU A 199 -14.71 20.31 6.34
C LEU A 199 -14.73 19.04 7.20
N GLY A 200 -15.70 18.14 7.01
CA GLY A 200 -15.71 16.85 7.70
C GLY A 200 -14.69 15.86 7.13
N VAL A 201 -14.47 14.76 7.85
CA VAL A 201 -13.54 13.68 7.45
C VAL A 201 -13.87 13.05 6.10
N VAL A 202 -15.12 13.16 5.64
CA VAL A 202 -15.58 12.65 4.34
C VAL A 202 -14.90 13.37 3.17
N ALA A 203 -14.45 14.62 3.36
CA ALA A 203 -13.69 15.37 2.38
C ALA A 203 -12.23 14.93 2.23
N GLY A 204 -11.74 14.05 3.12
CA GLY A 204 -10.36 13.59 3.19
C GLY A 204 -9.63 14.11 4.43
N MET A 205 -8.72 13.30 4.95
CA MET A 205 -8.08 13.56 6.25
C MET A 205 -7.09 14.72 6.23
N LEU A 206 -6.52 15.04 5.05
CA LEU A 206 -5.56 16.14 4.85
C LEU A 206 -6.12 17.52 5.24
N ILE A 207 -7.41 17.74 4.97
CA ILE A 207 -8.08 19.04 5.14
C ILE A 207 -9.26 18.99 6.10
N ALA A 208 -9.47 17.86 6.77
CA ALA A 208 -10.52 17.69 7.74
C ALA A 208 -10.39 18.72 8.88
N GLY A 209 -11.52 19.29 9.27
CA GLY A 209 -11.74 20.36 10.24
C GLY A 209 -11.18 21.73 9.83
N LEU A 210 -10.85 21.96 8.54
CA LEU A 210 -10.43 23.27 8.06
C LEU A 210 -11.64 24.07 7.55
N ASN A 211 -11.63 25.38 7.79
CA ASN A 211 -12.64 26.30 7.27
C ASN A 211 -12.22 26.81 5.88
N MET A 212 -12.49 26.03 4.84
CA MET A 212 -12.11 26.38 3.47
C MET A 212 -12.89 27.58 2.91
N ILE A 213 -14.14 27.79 3.33
CA ILE A 213 -14.91 29.00 3.03
C ILE A 213 -14.18 30.23 3.58
N GLY A 214 -13.72 30.16 4.83
CA GLY A 214 -12.92 31.22 5.45
C GLY A 214 -11.61 31.48 4.69
N PHE A 215 -10.86 30.42 4.38
CA PHE A 215 -9.62 30.57 3.60
C PHE A 215 -9.85 31.14 2.20
N ARG A 216 -10.94 30.76 1.51
CA ARG A 216 -11.33 31.37 0.23
C ARG A 216 -11.53 32.87 0.36
N GLN A 217 -12.33 33.30 1.34
CA GLN A 217 -12.60 34.73 1.55
C GLN A 217 -11.29 35.50 1.81
N ARG A 218 -10.39 34.94 2.60
CA ARG A 218 -9.06 35.54 2.87
C ARG A 218 -8.20 35.60 1.60
N MET A 219 -8.19 34.52 0.81
CA MET A 219 -7.53 34.46 -0.50
C MET A 219 -8.10 35.45 -1.52
N GLU A 220 -9.32 35.95 -1.36
CA GLU A 220 -9.89 37.00 -2.21
C GLU A 220 -9.58 38.41 -1.68
N THR A 221 -9.65 38.61 -0.37
CA THR A 221 -9.68 39.94 0.26
C THR A 221 -8.35 40.43 0.82
N GLU A 222 -7.48 39.56 1.32
CA GLU A 222 -6.22 39.97 1.95
C GLU A 222 -5.14 40.27 0.90
N SER A 223 -4.31 41.29 1.10
CA SER A 223 -3.25 41.64 0.14
C SER A 223 -2.06 40.68 0.19
N ASP A 224 -1.71 40.19 1.38
CA ASP A 224 -0.62 39.23 1.58
C ASP A 224 -1.10 37.79 1.40
N LYS A 225 -1.04 37.28 0.17
CA LYS A 225 -1.43 35.90 -0.15
C LYS A 225 -0.46 34.87 0.45
N ARG A 226 0.78 35.26 0.73
CA ARG A 226 1.74 34.37 1.38
C ARG A 226 1.31 34.10 2.80
N ALA A 227 0.92 35.13 3.55
CA ALA A 227 0.43 34.97 4.92
C ALA A 227 -0.78 34.04 4.99
N VAL A 228 -1.72 34.15 4.04
CA VAL A 228 -2.88 33.23 3.97
C VAL A 228 -2.44 31.79 3.72
N ALA A 229 -1.50 31.56 2.80
CA ALA A 229 -0.96 30.22 2.54
C ALA A 229 -0.20 29.66 3.75
N GLN A 230 0.57 30.48 4.47
CA GLN A 230 1.27 30.11 5.70
C GLN A 230 0.28 29.72 6.80
N ASP A 231 -0.80 30.48 6.99
CA ASP A 231 -1.84 30.18 7.96
C ASP A 231 -2.57 28.88 7.63
N LEU A 232 -2.86 28.63 6.35
CA LEU A 232 -3.46 27.38 5.89
C LEU A 232 -2.52 26.20 6.17
N PHE A 233 -1.24 26.32 5.79
CA PHE A 233 -0.25 25.29 6.04
C PHE A 233 -0.11 25.02 7.54
N LYS A 234 -0.03 26.06 8.37
CA LYS A 234 0.01 25.93 9.83
C LYS A 234 -1.22 25.21 10.37
N ALA A 235 -2.42 25.55 9.90
CA ALA A 235 -3.65 24.88 10.32
C ALA A 235 -3.69 23.39 9.92
N MET A 236 -3.04 23.02 8.81
CA MET A 236 -2.81 21.62 8.44
C MET A 236 -1.78 20.95 9.36
N GLU A 237 -0.64 21.62 9.62
CA GLU A 237 0.44 21.12 10.48
C GLU A 237 -0.01 20.85 11.92
N GLU A 238 -0.85 21.72 12.50
CA GLU A 238 -1.39 21.55 13.86
C GLU A 238 -2.14 20.22 14.04
N LYS A 239 -2.66 19.65 12.95
CA LYS A 239 -3.40 18.39 12.96
C LYS A 239 -2.52 17.18 12.70
N ILE A 240 -1.29 17.35 12.19
CA ILE A 240 -0.37 16.25 11.85
C ILE A 240 -0.28 15.19 12.96
N PRO A 241 -0.11 15.52 14.25
CA PRO A 241 0.11 14.49 15.27
C PRO A 241 -1.05 13.49 15.41
N GLN A 242 -2.28 13.91 15.11
CA GLN A 242 -3.50 13.12 15.28
C GLN A 242 -4.18 12.77 13.95
N ARG A 243 -3.67 13.28 12.82
CA ARG A 243 -4.24 13.05 11.49
C ARG A 243 -4.03 11.61 11.04
N PHE A 244 -5.12 10.93 10.73
CA PHE A 244 -5.09 9.60 10.11
C PHE A 244 -4.59 9.71 8.67
N GLY A 245 -3.85 8.70 8.24
CA GLY A 245 -3.44 8.59 6.84
C GLY A 245 -4.54 7.96 6.00
N ASP A 246 -4.69 8.43 4.76
CA ASP A 246 -5.68 7.88 3.82
C ASP A 246 -5.08 7.61 2.43
N HIS A 247 -5.95 7.28 1.49
CA HIS A 247 -5.58 6.97 0.11
C HIS A 247 -5.00 8.16 -0.67
N VAL A 248 -5.27 9.40 -0.26
CA VAL A 248 -4.67 10.60 -0.85
C VAL A 248 -3.19 10.68 -0.45
N ASP A 249 -2.89 10.43 0.83
CA ASP A 249 -1.51 10.37 1.32
C ASP A 249 -0.68 9.33 0.58
N ILE A 250 -1.23 8.11 0.44
CA ILE A 250 -0.56 7.03 -0.28
C ILE A 250 -0.24 7.48 -1.71
N ARG A 251 -1.20 8.09 -2.43
CA ARG A 251 -0.97 8.58 -3.79
C ARG A 251 0.09 9.68 -3.87
N HIS A 252 0.05 10.65 -2.96
CA HIS A 252 1.05 11.72 -2.93
C HIS A 252 2.46 11.16 -2.72
N LEU A 253 2.61 10.24 -1.76
CA LEU A 253 3.91 9.63 -1.47
C LEU A 253 4.38 8.67 -2.58
N GLN A 254 3.47 7.90 -3.16
CA GLN A 254 3.76 7.04 -4.32
C GLN A 254 4.28 7.86 -5.51
N PHE A 255 3.61 8.97 -5.83
CA PHE A 255 4.04 9.86 -6.88
C PHE A 255 5.36 10.54 -6.53
N THR A 256 5.53 11.04 -5.30
CA THR A 256 6.74 11.78 -4.87
C THR A 256 7.99 10.91 -4.96
N PHE A 257 7.94 9.67 -4.47
CA PHE A 257 9.11 8.79 -4.37
C PHE A 257 9.16 7.68 -5.41
N GLN A 258 8.40 7.81 -6.50
CA GLN A 258 8.29 6.80 -7.56
C GLN A 258 8.09 5.38 -6.98
N MET A 259 7.23 5.24 -5.97
CA MET A 259 7.03 3.98 -5.26
C MET A 259 5.63 3.42 -5.48
N THR A 260 5.50 2.10 -5.36
CA THR A 260 4.19 1.43 -5.37
C THR A 260 3.89 0.75 -4.05
N VAL A 261 2.75 1.07 -3.45
CA VAL A 261 2.27 0.40 -2.24
C VAL A 261 1.27 -0.69 -2.63
N LEU A 262 1.62 -1.94 -2.36
CA LEU A 262 0.70 -3.07 -2.48
C LEU A 262 -0.02 -3.28 -1.16
N LEU A 263 -1.33 -3.05 -1.15
CA LEU A 263 -2.19 -3.27 0.01
C LEU A 263 -2.73 -4.70 -0.03
N PHE A 264 -2.17 -5.57 0.79
CA PHE A 264 -2.67 -6.93 1.00
C PHE A 264 -3.93 -6.87 1.86
N ASN A 265 -5.11 -7.00 1.24
CA ASN A 265 -6.38 -6.93 1.95
C ASN A 265 -6.59 -8.19 2.79
N ARG A 266 -6.71 -8.03 4.10
CA ARG A 266 -6.82 -9.12 5.07
C ARG A 266 -8.09 -9.96 4.87
N GLU A 267 -9.22 -9.32 4.57
CA GLU A 267 -10.52 -9.99 4.51
C GLU A 267 -10.75 -10.72 3.18
N LYS A 268 -10.45 -10.05 2.06
CA LYS A 268 -10.73 -10.50 0.70
C LYS A 268 -9.61 -11.32 0.08
N THR A 269 -8.40 -11.27 0.65
CA THR A 269 -7.22 -11.97 0.11
C THR A 269 -6.88 -11.53 -1.33
N GLU A 270 -7.03 -10.23 -1.60
CA GLU A 270 -6.70 -9.57 -2.87
C GLU A 270 -5.70 -8.44 -2.64
N ILE A 271 -4.81 -8.20 -3.60
CA ILE A 271 -3.94 -7.03 -3.60
C ILE A 271 -4.73 -5.84 -4.15
N ASN A 272 -4.90 -4.81 -3.33
CA ASN A 272 -5.39 -3.53 -3.80
C ASN A 272 -4.20 -2.66 -4.23
N CYS A 273 -4.10 -2.37 -5.53
CA CYS A 273 -3.08 -1.50 -6.10
C CYS A 273 -3.43 -0.01 -6.09
N MET A 274 -4.60 0.38 -5.55
CA MET A 274 -5.08 1.76 -5.31
C MET A 274 -5.27 2.65 -6.54
N THR A 275 -4.54 2.41 -7.63
CA THR A 275 -4.49 3.28 -8.81
C THR A 275 -4.27 2.47 -10.08
N LYS A 276 -5.16 2.65 -11.07
CA LYS A 276 -4.93 2.33 -12.48
C LYS A 276 -4.37 3.51 -13.28
N HIS A 277 -4.34 4.70 -12.68
CA HIS A 277 -4.33 5.97 -13.41
C HIS A 277 -2.97 6.65 -13.56
N TYR A 278 -1.92 6.12 -12.95
CA TYR A 278 -0.60 6.69 -13.09
C TYR A 278 0.41 5.60 -13.38
N ASP A 279 0.84 5.55 -14.63
CA ASP A 279 1.94 4.71 -15.10
C ASP A 279 3.28 5.38 -14.73
N TYR A 280 3.44 5.77 -13.46
CA TYR A 280 4.74 6.22 -12.97
C TYR A 280 5.63 4.99 -12.85
N ASN A 281 6.62 4.85 -13.74
CA ASN A 281 7.60 3.76 -13.74
C ASN A 281 8.25 3.60 -12.34
N PRO A 282 7.73 2.69 -11.48
CA PRO A 282 8.08 2.72 -10.07
C PRO A 282 9.50 2.20 -9.90
N LYS A 283 10.26 2.76 -8.95
CA LYS A 283 11.61 2.30 -8.61
C LYS A 283 11.56 1.10 -7.67
N PHE A 284 10.61 1.11 -6.74
CA PHE A 284 10.45 0.04 -5.78
C PHE A 284 8.97 -0.13 -5.37
N ILE A 285 8.70 -1.29 -4.78
CA ILE A 285 7.40 -1.68 -4.25
C ILE A 285 7.51 -1.87 -2.75
N MET A 286 6.52 -1.41 -2.01
CA MET A 286 6.31 -1.68 -0.59
C MET A 286 5.10 -2.57 -0.37
N THR A 287 5.17 -3.45 0.63
CA THR A 287 4.05 -4.34 0.98
C THR A 287 3.47 -3.98 2.34
N ILE A 288 2.16 -3.71 2.37
CA ILE A 288 1.42 -3.27 3.55
C ILE A 288 0.20 -4.18 3.72
N TYR A 289 -0.11 -4.57 4.96
CA TYR A 289 -1.33 -5.30 5.30
C TYR A 289 -2.41 -4.29 5.59
N TYR A 290 -3.62 -4.58 5.14
CA TYR A 290 -4.73 -3.65 5.29
C TYR A 290 -5.99 -4.38 5.72
N SER A 291 -6.67 -3.83 6.74
CA SER A 291 -7.95 -4.35 7.23
C SER A 291 -8.98 -3.24 7.39
N ASP A 292 -10.22 -3.54 6.98
CA ASP A 292 -11.43 -2.75 7.27
C ASP A 292 -11.32 -1.24 7.01
N ASN A 293 -10.59 -0.86 5.98
CA ASN A 293 -10.39 0.55 5.59
C ASN A 293 -9.87 1.50 6.68
N SER A 294 -9.23 0.98 7.72
CA SER A 294 -8.92 1.77 8.91
C SER A 294 -7.60 1.39 9.59
N HIS A 295 -7.03 0.23 9.27
CA HIS A 295 -5.79 -0.23 9.90
C HIS A 295 -4.77 -0.74 8.88
N TYR A 296 -3.52 -0.35 9.10
CA TYR A 296 -2.39 -0.64 8.24
C TYR A 296 -1.23 -1.24 9.04
N ASP A 297 -0.78 -2.43 8.66
CA ASP A 297 0.36 -3.11 9.24
C ASP A 297 1.46 -3.33 8.21
N VAL A 298 2.68 -3.63 8.66
CA VAL A 298 3.76 -4.00 7.74
C VAL A 298 3.57 -5.44 7.29
N VAL A 299 3.69 -5.70 5.98
CA VAL A 299 3.76 -7.06 5.43
C VAL A 299 5.18 -7.39 5.05
N GLY A 300 5.61 -8.58 5.44
CA GLY A 300 6.81 -9.22 4.95
C GLY A 300 6.49 -10.49 4.18
N ILE A 301 7.16 -10.68 3.05
CA ILE A 301 7.06 -11.87 2.22
C ILE A 301 8.39 -12.62 2.29
N TYR A 302 8.33 -13.94 2.46
CA TYR A 302 9.52 -14.80 2.58
C TYR A 302 9.31 -16.13 1.86
N ARG A 303 10.39 -16.85 1.58
CA ARG A 303 10.31 -18.20 1.01
C ARG A 303 10.04 -19.22 2.12
N LEU A 304 9.14 -20.18 1.88
CA LEU A 304 8.92 -21.25 2.83
C LEU A 304 10.24 -22.01 3.08
N GLY A 305 10.55 -22.25 4.35
CA GLY A 305 11.85 -22.80 4.75
C GLY A 305 12.90 -21.78 5.16
N THR A 306 12.65 -20.49 4.95
CA THR A 306 13.50 -19.44 5.49
C THR A 306 13.56 -19.53 7.02
N GLN A 307 14.77 -19.68 7.54
CA GLN A 307 15.09 -19.66 8.97
C GLN A 307 15.89 -18.41 9.39
N ASP A 308 16.04 -17.43 8.49
CA ASP A 308 16.72 -16.16 8.75
C ASP A 308 15.75 -14.99 8.55
N PRO A 309 15.44 -14.17 9.57
CA PRO A 309 14.43 -13.13 9.43
C PRO A 309 14.89 -11.97 8.55
N SER A 310 16.19 -11.81 8.29
CA SER A 310 16.67 -10.79 7.33
C SER A 310 16.30 -11.13 5.88
N GLN A 311 15.80 -12.35 5.62
CA GLN A 311 15.28 -12.74 4.31
C GLN A 311 13.78 -12.40 4.13
N ILE A 312 13.13 -11.86 5.15
CA ILE A 312 11.76 -11.34 5.04
C ILE A 312 11.84 -10.00 4.32
N LYS A 313 11.22 -9.93 3.14
CA LYS A 313 11.22 -8.73 2.30
C LYS A 313 9.91 -7.98 2.46
N THR A 314 10.02 -6.70 2.83
CA THR A 314 8.89 -5.75 2.93
C THR A 314 8.90 -4.72 1.81
N MET A 315 10.01 -4.67 1.07
CA MET A 315 10.23 -3.81 -0.07
C MET A 315 10.99 -4.59 -1.15
N PHE A 316 10.65 -4.32 -2.41
CA PHE A 316 11.22 -4.98 -3.58
C PHE A 316 11.64 -3.95 -4.61
N GLN A 317 12.85 -4.05 -5.14
CA GLN A 317 13.15 -3.43 -6.43
C GLN A 317 12.33 -4.13 -7.52
N ILE A 318 12.01 -3.45 -8.63
CA ILE A 318 11.13 -4.02 -9.67
C ILE A 318 11.65 -5.35 -10.23
N ASN A 319 12.96 -5.50 -10.35
CA ASN A 319 13.61 -6.72 -10.82
C ASN A 319 13.71 -7.84 -9.76
N GLU A 320 13.32 -7.57 -8.51
CA GLU A 320 13.36 -8.52 -7.40
C GLU A 320 11.97 -9.08 -7.03
N ILE A 321 10.91 -8.59 -7.66
CA ILE A 321 9.53 -9.00 -7.35
C ILE A 321 9.37 -10.49 -7.66
N PRO A 322 8.96 -11.32 -6.68
CA PRO A 322 8.73 -12.74 -6.92
C PRO A 322 7.62 -12.96 -7.96
N MET A 323 7.80 -13.93 -8.86
CA MET A 323 6.82 -14.28 -9.89
C MET A 323 5.38 -14.47 -9.35
N PRO A 324 5.14 -15.12 -8.20
CA PRO A 324 3.79 -15.25 -7.66
C PRO A 324 3.15 -13.89 -7.34
N LEU A 325 3.95 -12.93 -6.86
CA LEU A 325 3.47 -11.59 -6.56
C LEU A 325 3.14 -10.82 -7.85
N ILE A 326 3.96 -10.96 -8.91
CA ILE A 326 3.65 -10.42 -10.24
C ILE A 326 2.32 -10.97 -10.76
N MET A 327 2.10 -12.28 -10.64
CA MET A 327 0.86 -12.93 -11.04
C MET A 327 -0.34 -12.35 -10.28
N PHE A 328 -0.25 -12.21 -8.95
CA PHE A 328 -1.35 -11.66 -8.15
C PHE A 328 -1.62 -10.19 -8.46
N ILE A 329 -0.58 -9.37 -8.67
CA ILE A 329 -0.77 -7.99 -9.14
C ILE A 329 -1.50 -7.98 -10.48
N SER A 330 -1.08 -8.82 -11.43
CA SER A 330 -1.72 -8.90 -12.75
C SER A 330 -3.16 -9.42 -12.69
N GLU A 331 -3.50 -10.28 -11.73
CA GLU A 331 -4.85 -10.79 -11.54
C GLU A 331 -5.74 -9.76 -10.86
N ASP A 332 -5.30 -9.25 -9.70
CA ASP A 332 -6.13 -8.46 -8.80
C ASP A 332 -6.25 -7.00 -9.25
N CYS A 333 -5.20 -6.46 -9.88
CA CYS A 333 -5.14 -5.04 -10.22
C CYS A 333 -5.60 -4.73 -11.66
N ASN A 334 -5.77 -5.75 -12.51
CA ASN A 334 -6.35 -5.59 -13.85
C ASN A 334 -7.88 -5.72 -13.88
N SER A 335 -8.49 -6.37 -12.89
CA SER A 335 -9.90 -6.80 -12.92
C SER A 335 -10.97 -5.74 -12.58
N THR A 336 -10.66 -4.45 -12.53
CA THR A 336 -11.61 -3.37 -12.15
C THR A 336 -11.87 -2.30 -13.20
#